data_AF-A0A5N9DK24-F1
#
_entry.id   AF-A0A5N9DK24-F1
#
_cell.length_a   1.000
_cell.length_b   1.000
_cell.length_c   1.000
_cell.angle_alpha   90.00
_cell.angle_beta   90.00
_cell.angle_gamma   90.00
#
_symmetry.space_group_name_H-M   'P 1'
#
loop_
_entity.id
_entity.type
_entity.pdbx_description
1 polymer ?
#
loop_
_entity_poly.entity_id
_entity_poly.type
_entity_poly.pdbx_seq_one_letter_code
_entity_poly.pdbx_strand_id
1 'polypeptide(L)'
;MTNQTEQIQETVEESEPEPKYHVDAKAFDATGRSFAYAVYSRLSTGGKAVVDDGKTPAGFGTAAEYMKVMGNVCVNEPEFLLPGTPITEAVFRLLIANSNKAMTIAEIQSGLTDAWASVIYLKNLSDEVLRRMLEQENDYFIRRAPARRRRQSKKR
;
A
#
# COMPACT_ATOMS: atom_id res chain seq x y z
N MET A 1 43.11 44.69 -10.13
CA MET A 1 43.21 43.23 -10.01
C MET A 1 41.85 42.71 -9.57
N THR A 2 41.02 42.35 -10.54
CA THR A 2 39.70 41.75 -10.35
C THR A 2 39.87 40.24 -10.25
N ASN A 3 39.53 39.63 -9.11
CA ASN A 3 39.41 38.18 -9.01
C ASN A 3 37.93 37.79 -8.89
N GLN A 4 37.60 36.79 -9.69
CA GLN A 4 36.28 36.42 -10.14
C GLN A 4 35.58 35.55 -9.10
N THR A 5 34.27 35.76 -8.95
CA THR A 5 33.35 34.89 -8.23
C THR A 5 33.07 33.67 -9.10
N GLU A 6 33.52 32.49 -8.68
CA GLU A 6 33.02 31.23 -9.23
C GLU A 6 31.59 31.00 -8.73
N GLN A 7 30.62 31.12 -9.63
CA GLN A 7 29.25 30.67 -9.40
C GLN A 7 29.14 29.21 -9.86
N ILE A 8 29.04 28.29 -8.91
CA ILE A 8 28.60 26.92 -9.17
C ILE A 8 27.10 26.99 -9.43
N GLN A 9 26.69 26.76 -10.68
CA GLN A 9 25.28 26.56 -11.03
C GLN A 9 24.87 25.14 -10.62
N GLU A 10 24.21 25.03 -9.46
CA GLU A 10 23.41 23.85 -9.13
C GLU A 10 22.26 23.73 -10.14
N THR A 11 22.40 22.77 -11.04
CA THR A 11 21.32 22.32 -11.91
C THR A 11 20.38 21.49 -11.03
N VAL A 12 19.26 22.09 -10.62
CA VAL A 12 18.19 21.38 -9.92
C VAL A 12 17.53 20.46 -10.95
N GLU A 13 18.01 19.22 -11.06
CA GLU A 13 17.26 18.16 -11.73
C GLU A 13 15.94 17.96 -10.97
N GLU A 14 14.83 18.33 -11.60
CA GLU A 14 13.49 18.05 -11.10
C GLU A 14 13.30 16.53 -11.13
N SER A 15 13.64 15.87 -10.01
CA SER A 15 13.50 14.43 -9.87
C SER A 15 12.03 14.03 -10.07
N GLU A 16 11.79 13.12 -11.01
CA GLU A 16 10.47 12.53 -11.24
C GLU A 16 9.93 11.99 -9.90
N PRO A 17 8.67 12.28 -9.54
CA PRO A 17 8.12 11.86 -8.27
C PRO A 17 8.15 10.34 -8.17
N GLU A 18 8.65 9.83 -7.04
CA GLU A 18 8.80 8.40 -6.82
C GLU A 18 7.48 7.65 -7.09
N PRO A 19 7.49 6.55 -7.87
CA PRO A 19 6.30 5.76 -8.12
C PRO A 19 5.64 5.29 -6.83
N LYS A 20 4.32 5.49 -6.73
CA LYS A 20 3.49 4.97 -5.64
C LYS A 20 2.63 3.81 -6.11
N TYR A 21 2.27 2.91 -5.22
CA TYR A 21 1.52 1.69 -5.50
C TYR A 21 0.25 1.64 -4.67
N HIS A 22 -0.83 1.14 -5.28
CA HIS A 22 -2.12 0.95 -4.63
C HIS A 22 -2.80 -0.29 -5.21
N VAL A 23 -3.82 -0.80 -4.52
CA VAL A 23 -4.72 -1.79 -5.07
C VAL A 23 -5.73 -1.10 -5.97
N ASP A 24 -5.81 -1.50 -7.25
CA ASP A 24 -6.90 -1.05 -8.11
C ASP A 24 -8.15 -1.89 -7.87
N ALA A 25 -8.99 -1.41 -6.94
CA ALA A 25 -10.25 -2.05 -6.58
C ALA A 25 -11.20 -2.22 -7.79
N LYS A 26 -11.22 -1.28 -8.73
CA LYS A 26 -12.13 -1.35 -9.89
C LYS A 26 -11.77 -2.50 -10.81
N ALA A 27 -10.47 -2.65 -11.09
CA ALA A 27 -10.01 -3.76 -11.91
C ALA A 27 -10.12 -5.10 -11.18
N PHE A 28 -9.91 -5.10 -9.85
CA PHE A 28 -10.16 -6.27 -9.02
C PHE A 28 -11.60 -6.74 -9.19
N ASP A 29 -12.57 -5.86 -8.99
CA ASP A 29 -14.01 -6.15 -9.14
C ASP A 29 -14.39 -6.53 -10.59
N ALA A 30 -13.75 -5.93 -11.59
CA ALA A 30 -13.99 -6.25 -13.00
C ALA A 30 -13.66 -7.70 -13.38
N THR A 31 -12.89 -8.42 -12.56
CA THR A 31 -12.61 -9.86 -12.76
C THR A 31 -13.69 -10.79 -12.19
N GLY A 32 -14.76 -10.23 -11.61
CA GLY A 32 -15.81 -10.99 -10.92
C GLY A 32 -15.44 -11.40 -9.49
N ARG A 33 -14.27 -11.00 -9.00
CA ARG A 33 -13.84 -11.18 -7.60
C ARG A 33 -14.23 -9.94 -6.79
N SER A 34 -14.83 -10.10 -5.61
CA SER A 34 -15.17 -8.95 -4.76
C SER A 34 -13.95 -8.41 -4.00
N PHE A 35 -13.56 -7.16 -4.26
CA PHE A 35 -12.52 -6.48 -3.50
C PHE A 35 -12.89 -6.34 -2.02
N ALA A 36 -14.16 -6.01 -1.72
CA ALA A 36 -14.63 -5.93 -0.33
C ALA A 36 -14.49 -7.28 0.40
N TYR A 37 -14.80 -8.39 -0.27
CA TYR A 37 -14.55 -9.73 0.28
C TYR A 37 -13.06 -10.05 0.44
N ALA A 38 -12.22 -9.62 -0.51
CA ALA A 38 -10.78 -9.76 -0.38
C ALA A 38 -10.26 -9.06 0.89
N VAL A 39 -10.73 -7.84 1.19
CA VAL A 39 -10.37 -7.14 2.44
C VAL A 39 -10.94 -7.87 3.67
N TYR A 40 -12.24 -8.20 3.69
CA TYR A 40 -12.89 -8.90 4.80
C TYR A 40 -12.19 -10.23 5.16
N SER A 41 -11.86 -11.04 4.16
CA SER A 41 -11.25 -12.35 4.36
C SER A 41 -9.86 -12.28 5.01
N ARG A 42 -9.20 -11.12 4.96
CA ARG A 42 -7.87 -10.87 5.57
C ARG A 42 -7.96 -10.20 6.94
N LEU A 43 -9.15 -9.81 7.40
CA LEU A 43 -9.32 -9.36 8.78
C LEU A 43 -8.89 -10.46 9.74
N SER A 44 -8.24 -10.05 10.81
CA SER A 44 -7.90 -10.90 11.94
C SER A 44 -9.14 -11.40 12.66
N THR A 45 -8.96 -12.32 13.61
CA THR A 45 -10.08 -12.85 14.41
C THR A 45 -10.78 -11.73 15.18
N GLY A 46 -10.02 -10.84 15.83
CA GLY A 46 -10.58 -9.68 16.52
C GLY A 46 -11.23 -8.68 15.56
N GLY A 47 -10.64 -8.46 14.38
CA GLY A 47 -11.23 -7.63 13.34
C GLY A 47 -12.58 -8.14 12.84
N LYS A 48 -12.72 -9.45 12.62
CA LYS A 48 -14.01 -10.07 12.23
C LYS A 48 -15.07 -9.91 13.31
N ALA A 49 -14.70 -10.10 14.57
CA ALA A 49 -15.62 -9.89 15.70
C ALA A 49 -16.19 -8.46 15.78
N VAL A 50 -15.45 -7.45 15.29
CA VAL A 50 -15.92 -6.05 15.25
C VAL A 50 -16.97 -5.83 14.15
N VAL A 51 -16.89 -6.55 13.03
CA VAL A 51 -17.76 -6.32 11.86
C VAL A 51 -18.91 -7.32 11.76
N ASP A 52 -18.75 -8.52 12.32
CA ASP A 52 -19.79 -9.55 12.39
C ASP A 52 -20.72 -9.32 13.59
N ASP A 53 -20.99 -8.05 13.93
CA ASP A 53 -21.80 -7.64 15.07
C ASP A 53 -23.32 -7.74 14.82
N GLY A 54 -23.70 -8.27 13.65
CA GLY A 54 -25.09 -8.42 13.21
C GLY A 54 -25.77 -7.11 12.79
N LYS A 55 -25.05 -5.98 12.77
CA LYS A 55 -25.64 -4.66 12.46
C LYS A 55 -25.48 -4.25 11.00
N THR A 56 -24.74 -4.99 10.19
CA THR A 56 -24.51 -4.66 8.77
C THR A 56 -25.79 -4.85 7.96
N PRO A 57 -26.40 -3.78 7.41
CA PRO A 57 -27.57 -3.92 6.54
C PRO A 57 -27.21 -4.77 5.32
N ALA A 58 -28.05 -5.74 4.96
CA ALA A 58 -27.81 -6.72 3.88
C ALA A 58 -26.67 -7.74 4.11
N GLY A 59 -26.09 -7.81 5.32
CA GLY A 59 -25.22 -8.91 5.74
C GLY A 59 -23.78 -8.86 5.23
N PHE A 60 -23.40 -7.87 4.42
CA PHE A 60 -22.01 -7.68 3.99
C PHE A 60 -21.67 -6.18 3.82
N GLY A 61 -20.61 -5.74 4.48
CA GLY A 61 -20.15 -4.36 4.49
C GLY A 61 -19.27 -3.97 3.30
N THR A 62 -18.88 -2.70 3.28
CA THR A 62 -18.03 -2.11 2.25
C THR A 62 -16.54 -2.36 2.52
N ALA A 63 -15.73 -2.33 1.47
CA ALA A 63 -14.27 -2.39 1.59
C ALA A 63 -13.72 -1.29 2.53
N ALA A 64 -14.31 -0.09 2.51
CA ALA A 64 -13.87 1.03 3.34
C ALA A 64 -14.07 0.77 4.84
N GLU A 65 -15.18 0.16 5.22
CA GLU A 65 -15.45 -0.23 6.61
C GLU A 65 -14.44 -1.29 7.08
N TYR A 66 -14.19 -2.31 6.25
CA TYR A 66 -13.20 -3.34 6.58
C TYR A 66 -11.77 -2.79 6.64
N MET A 67 -11.38 -1.89 5.72
CA MET A 67 -10.07 -1.23 5.77
C MET A 67 -9.90 -0.40 7.04
N LYS A 68 -10.96 0.25 7.52
CA LYS A 68 -10.94 0.97 8.80
C LYS A 68 -10.71 0.02 9.97
N VAL A 69 -11.33 -1.16 9.96
CA VAL A 69 -11.09 -2.17 11.01
C VAL A 69 -9.69 -2.75 10.90
N MET A 70 -9.20 -3.02 9.69
CA MET A 70 -7.83 -3.46 9.44
C MET A 70 -6.82 -2.49 10.08
N GLY A 71 -6.93 -1.19 9.77
CA GLY A 71 -5.99 -0.17 10.22
C GLY A 71 -6.08 0.22 11.70
N ASN A 72 -7.16 -0.12 12.40
CA ASN A 72 -7.35 0.23 13.81
C ASN A 72 -7.24 -0.96 14.77
N VAL A 73 -7.61 -2.16 14.30
CA VAL A 73 -7.69 -3.37 15.11
C VAL A 73 -6.62 -4.35 14.66
N CYS A 74 -6.72 -4.83 13.42
CA CYS A 74 -5.89 -5.93 12.95
C CYS A 74 -4.39 -5.61 13.01
N VAL A 75 -3.95 -4.38 12.71
CA VAL A 75 -2.54 -3.97 12.77
C VAL A 75 -1.89 -4.15 14.15
N ASN A 76 -2.68 -4.14 15.22
CA ASN A 76 -2.21 -4.27 16.59
C ASN A 76 -2.19 -5.74 17.07
N GLU A 77 -2.65 -6.67 16.24
CA GLU A 77 -2.71 -8.08 16.58
C GLU A 77 -1.45 -8.82 16.07
N PRO A 78 -0.95 -9.81 16.82
CA PRO A 78 0.26 -10.53 16.46
C PRO A 78 0.13 -11.31 15.14
N GLU A 79 -1.09 -11.56 14.68
CA GLU A 79 -1.42 -12.25 13.44
C GLU A 79 -1.49 -11.36 12.19
N PHE A 80 -1.26 -10.03 12.33
CA PHE A 80 -1.40 -9.08 11.22
C PHE A 80 -0.55 -9.46 10.00
N LEU A 81 0.75 -9.67 10.22
CA LEU A 81 1.73 -10.04 9.20
C LEU A 81 2.63 -11.16 9.73
N LEU A 82 2.10 -12.38 9.72
CA LEU A 82 2.89 -13.55 10.11
C LEU A 82 4.09 -13.74 9.17
N PRO A 83 5.22 -14.29 9.66
CA PRO A 83 6.40 -14.57 8.84
C PRO A 83 6.12 -15.47 7.62
N GLY A 84 5.11 -16.35 7.71
CA GLY A 84 4.70 -17.19 6.58
C GLY A 84 4.03 -16.43 5.42
N THR A 85 3.65 -15.16 5.62
CA THR A 85 2.85 -14.40 4.66
C THR A 85 3.64 -14.16 3.36
N PRO A 86 3.09 -14.48 2.17
CA PRO A 86 3.70 -14.12 0.90
C PRO A 86 3.91 -12.60 0.79
N ILE A 87 5.01 -12.15 0.17
CA ILE A 87 5.34 -10.71 0.10
C ILE A 87 4.21 -9.92 -0.56
N THR A 88 3.64 -10.40 -1.67
CA THR A 88 2.52 -9.73 -2.34
C THR A 88 1.28 -9.59 -1.43
N GLU A 89 0.97 -10.61 -0.63
CA GLU A 89 -0.11 -10.53 0.35
C GLU A 89 0.23 -9.58 1.50
N ALA A 90 1.47 -9.56 1.95
CA ALA A 90 1.92 -8.65 2.99
C ALA A 90 1.81 -7.18 2.53
N VAL A 91 2.21 -6.88 1.29
CA VAL A 91 2.03 -5.56 0.68
C VAL A 91 0.55 -5.23 0.54
N PHE A 92 -0.28 -6.18 0.10
CA PHE A 92 -1.73 -6.01 0.03
C PHE A 92 -2.31 -5.60 1.39
N ARG A 93 -1.98 -6.35 2.45
CA ARG A 93 -2.42 -6.08 3.84
C ARG A 93 -1.95 -4.71 4.33
N LEU A 94 -0.71 -4.33 4.06
CA LEU A 94 -0.16 -3.02 4.41
C LEU A 94 -0.94 -1.88 3.73
N LEU A 95 -1.21 -2.01 2.43
CA LEU A 95 -1.98 -1.03 1.67
C LEU A 95 -3.41 -0.88 2.21
N ILE A 96 -4.13 -1.99 2.44
CA ILE A 96 -5.52 -1.93 2.94
C ILE A 96 -5.60 -1.48 4.40
N ALA A 97 -4.59 -1.76 5.23
CA ALA A 97 -4.46 -1.18 6.56
C ALA A 97 -4.30 0.35 6.51
N ASN A 98 -3.58 0.86 5.50
CA ASN A 98 -3.46 2.29 5.21
C ASN A 98 -4.63 2.83 4.36
N SER A 99 -5.82 2.22 4.43
CA SER A 99 -7.01 2.64 3.67
C SER A 99 -6.78 2.73 2.15
N ASN A 100 -5.92 1.86 1.62
CA ASN A 100 -5.49 1.83 0.22
C ASN A 100 -4.91 3.16 -0.31
N LYS A 101 -4.32 3.97 0.58
CA LYS A 101 -3.53 5.13 0.15
C LYS A 101 -2.26 4.63 -0.54
N ALA A 102 -1.93 5.26 -1.65
CA ALA A 102 -0.79 4.82 -2.45
C ALA A 102 0.54 5.03 -1.70
N MET A 103 1.39 4.01 -1.67
CA MET A 103 2.67 4.00 -0.95
C MET A 103 3.86 3.86 -1.91
N THR A 104 4.99 4.50 -1.61
CA THR A 104 6.26 4.28 -2.32
C THR A 104 6.87 2.93 -1.94
N ILE A 105 7.90 2.50 -2.67
CA ILE A 105 8.62 1.27 -2.33
C ILE A 105 9.32 1.40 -0.97
N ALA A 106 9.90 2.56 -0.68
CA ALA A 106 10.51 2.83 0.62
C ALA A 106 9.49 2.74 1.77
N GLU A 107 8.29 3.32 1.59
CA GLU A 107 7.20 3.23 2.57
C GLU A 107 6.75 1.76 2.78
N ILE A 108 6.66 0.98 1.70
CA ILE A 108 6.29 -0.44 1.76
C ILE A 108 7.38 -1.26 2.47
N GLN A 109 8.64 -1.08 2.10
CA GLN A 109 9.77 -1.78 2.69
C GLN A 109 9.86 -1.50 4.19
N SER A 110 9.74 -0.23 4.60
CA SER A 110 9.73 0.16 6.00
C SER A 110 8.61 -0.55 6.75
N GLY A 111 7.37 -0.49 6.26
CA GLY A 111 6.23 -1.12 6.92
C GLY A 111 6.36 -2.64 7.05
N LEU A 112 6.93 -3.32 6.05
CA LEU A 112 7.20 -4.76 6.13
C LEU A 112 8.34 -5.09 7.11
N THR A 113 9.38 -4.25 7.15
CA THR A 113 10.52 -4.44 8.06
C THR A 113 10.08 -4.24 9.51
N ASP A 114 9.29 -3.21 9.78
CA ASP A 114 8.75 -2.92 11.11
C ASP A 114 7.83 -4.04 11.59
N ALA A 115 6.95 -4.53 10.72
CA ALA A 115 6.02 -5.62 11.04
C ALA A 115 6.73 -6.95 11.35
N TRP A 116 7.93 -7.17 10.80
CA TRP A 116 8.73 -8.38 11.02
C TRP A 116 9.94 -8.18 11.92
N ALA A 117 10.08 -7.01 12.55
CA ALA A 117 11.27 -6.66 13.34
C ALA A 117 11.56 -7.63 14.50
N SER A 118 10.52 -8.28 15.05
CA SER A 118 10.63 -9.23 16.15
C SER A 118 10.96 -10.66 15.71
N VAL A 119 11.02 -10.94 14.39
CA VAL A 119 11.25 -12.28 13.85
C VAL A 119 12.53 -12.28 13.03
N ILE A 120 13.39 -13.28 13.27
CA ILE A 120 14.57 -13.54 12.42
C ILE A 120 14.04 -13.97 11.05
N TYR A 121 13.95 -13.02 10.12
CA TYR A 121 13.29 -13.22 8.84
C TYR A 121 14.24 -13.06 7.66
N LEU A 122 14.22 -14.04 6.76
CA LEU A 122 15.13 -14.15 5.62
C LEU A 122 14.36 -13.96 4.30
N LYS A 123 13.57 -12.90 4.16
CA LYS A 123 13.07 -12.50 2.84
C LYS A 123 13.88 -11.32 2.32
N ASN A 124 14.17 -11.36 1.02
CA ASN A 124 14.78 -10.24 0.34
C ASN A 124 13.71 -9.17 0.09
N LEU A 125 13.79 -8.07 0.84
CA LEU A 125 12.91 -6.90 0.71
C LEU A 125 13.60 -5.74 -0.01
N SER A 126 14.59 -6.02 -0.86
CA SER A 126 15.24 -4.96 -1.63
C SER A 126 14.23 -4.27 -2.55
N ASP A 127 14.48 -2.98 -2.78
CA ASP A 127 13.71 -2.16 -3.71
C ASP A 127 13.47 -2.82 -5.06
N GLU A 128 14.51 -3.45 -5.63
CA GLU A 128 14.42 -4.10 -6.93
C GLU A 128 13.43 -5.28 -6.92
N VAL A 129 13.47 -6.10 -5.87
CA VAL A 129 12.57 -7.27 -5.74
C VAL A 129 11.14 -6.80 -5.56
N LEU A 130 10.91 -5.83 -4.66
CA LEU A 130 9.57 -5.26 -4.45
C LEU A 130 9.03 -4.62 -5.72
N ARG A 131 9.82 -3.80 -6.43
CA ARG A 131 9.42 -3.19 -7.71
C ARG A 131 9.05 -4.25 -8.72
N ARG A 132 9.91 -5.26 -8.92
CA ARG A 132 9.65 -6.34 -9.88
C ARG A 132 8.35 -7.09 -9.57
N MET A 133 8.09 -7.39 -8.30
CA MET A 133 6.87 -8.09 -7.88
C MET A 133 5.59 -7.25 -8.05
N LEU A 134 5.68 -5.94 -7.84
CA LEU A 134 4.52 -5.03 -7.94
C LEU A 134 4.26 -4.49 -9.35
N GLU A 135 5.25 -4.58 -10.24
CA GLU A 135 5.14 -4.20 -11.65
C GLU A 135 4.65 -5.35 -12.54
N GLN A 136 4.78 -6.58 -12.05
CA GLN A 136 4.18 -7.76 -12.69
C GLN A 136 2.70 -7.90 -12.31
N GLU A 137 1.96 -8.62 -13.16
CA GLU A 137 0.60 -9.05 -12.82
C GLU A 137 0.64 -9.85 -11.51
N ASN A 138 -0.22 -9.46 -10.58
CA ASN A 138 -0.34 -10.08 -9.27
C ASN A 138 -1.81 -10.23 -8.90
N ASP A 139 -2.13 -11.28 -8.14
CA ASP A 139 -3.51 -11.64 -7.80
C ASP A 139 -4.25 -10.62 -6.94
N TYR A 140 -3.53 -9.61 -6.44
CA TYR A 140 -4.05 -8.53 -5.62
C TYR A 140 -4.28 -7.23 -6.40
N PHE A 141 -4.01 -7.21 -7.71
CA PHE A 141 -4.17 -6.03 -8.58
C PHE A 141 -3.44 -4.78 -8.06
N ILE A 142 -2.33 -4.99 -7.34
CA ILE A 142 -1.45 -3.90 -6.91
C ILE A 142 -0.76 -3.36 -8.14
N ARG A 143 -0.81 -2.04 -8.33
CA ARG A 143 -0.23 -1.35 -9.47
C ARG A 143 0.24 0.05 -9.12
N ARG A 144 1.05 0.62 -10.01
CA ARG A 144 1.42 2.03 -9.95
C ARG A 144 0.18 2.92 -9.95
N ALA A 145 0.11 3.84 -9.00
CA ALA A 145 -0.89 4.88 -8.95
C ALA A 145 -0.64 5.88 -10.09
N PRO A 146 -1.70 6.40 -10.73
CA PRO A 146 -1.54 7.37 -11.81
C PRO A 146 -0.83 8.62 -11.28
N ALA A 147 0.22 9.05 -11.99
CA ALA A 147 0.89 10.31 -11.70
C ALA A 147 -0.15 11.44 -11.75
N ARG A 148 -0.38 12.12 -10.62
CA ARG A 148 -1.25 13.29 -10.59
C ARG A 148 -0.57 14.39 -11.40
N ARG A 149 -0.90 14.51 -12.68
CA ARG A 149 -0.48 15.67 -13.48
C ARG A 149 -1.02 16.92 -12.78
N ARG A 150 -0.11 17.78 -12.33
CA ARG A 150 -0.44 19.11 -11.79
C ARG A 150 -1.25 19.82 -12.89
N ARG A 151 -2.55 20.03 -12.67
CA ARG A 151 -3.34 20.90 -13.55
C ARG A 151 -2.75 22.29 -13.40
N GLN A 152 -1.99 22.75 -14.39
CA GLN A 152 -1.62 24.15 -14.47
C GLN A 152 -2.92 24.95 -14.60
N SER A 153 -3.29 25.67 -13.54
CA SER A 153 -4.41 26.60 -13.60
C SER A 153 -4.03 27.70 -14.59
N LYS A 154 -4.63 27.66 -15.78
CA LYS A 154 -4.53 28.74 -16.76
C LYS A 154 -5.21 29.96 -16.12
N LYS A 155 -4.41 30.89 -15.57
CA LYS A 155 -4.93 32.22 -15.18
C LYS A 155 -5.51 32.86 -16.43
N ARG A 156 -6.81 33.12 -16.41
CA ARG A 156 -7.52 33.95 -17.39
C ARG A 156 -7.39 35.41 -16.97
#